data_AF-A0A7S3DNW4-F1
#
_entry.id   AF-A0A7S3DNW4-F1
#
_cell.length_a   1.000
_cell.length_b   1.000
_cell.length_c   1.000
_cell.angle_alpha   90.00
_cell.angle_beta   90.00
_cell.angle_gamma   90.00
#
_symmetry.space_group_name_H-M   'P 1'
#
loop_
_entity.id
_entity.type
_entity.pdbx_description
1 polymer ?
#
loop_
_entity_poly.entity_id
_entity_poly.type
_entity_poly.pdbx_seq_one_letter_code
_entity_poly.pdbx_strand_id
1 'polypeptide(L)'
;RDHDNDLGVAIVDPHPQLLQMWQDRTAHTGMSFLRSSVGYHLEAGEDGALRRFATAMLWQDKTGPRSTKRRTRRRHHSSPTQQRLLASDYERPRLDVFNQHCATLVEKYQLRQTHVCGMVTKIVPHTDQGVRVDVQLVMDPNDDDKDNHVVSFTADNVVLAVGNANPLYPEWATKPHVPEGLVQHLLDTNNKKHSVCNCTHPSSSTPQRRIAIVGGGISAAHKALELVRQQGHVTNTSTTDPEIH
;
A
#
# COMPACT_ATOMS: atom_id res chain seq x y z
N ARG A 1 31.09 -9.47 7.59
CA ARG A 1 30.57 -9.10 8.93
C ARG A 1 29.29 -9.88 9.06
N ASP A 2 29.32 -10.93 9.87
CA ASP A 2 28.15 -11.77 10.12
C ASP A 2 27.12 -10.92 10.86
N HIS A 3 26.09 -10.50 10.13
CA HIS A 3 24.87 -9.99 10.74
C HIS A 3 24.11 -11.20 11.26
N ASP A 4 24.62 -11.76 12.36
CA ASP A 4 23.96 -12.84 13.08
C ASP A 4 22.72 -12.23 13.75
N ASN A 5 21.62 -12.25 12.99
CA ASN A 5 20.32 -11.90 13.52
C ASN A 5 19.84 -13.12 14.31
N ASP A 6 19.77 -13.02 15.64
CA ASP A 6 19.42 -14.11 16.57
C ASP A 6 18.09 -14.82 16.21
N LEU A 7 17.27 -14.23 15.34
CA LEU A 7 16.03 -14.80 14.83
C LEU A 7 16.24 -15.89 13.74
N GLY A 8 17.43 -16.02 13.16
CA GLY A 8 17.71 -16.99 12.10
C GLY A 8 16.91 -16.77 10.80
N VAL A 9 16.35 -15.57 10.61
CA VAL A 9 15.51 -15.21 9.46
C VAL A 9 15.95 -13.87 8.87
N ALA A 10 16.02 -13.82 7.54
CA ALA A 10 16.22 -12.60 6.77
C ALA A 10 15.09 -12.45 5.73
N ILE A 11 14.54 -11.25 5.64
CA ILE A 11 13.54 -10.84 4.63
C ILE A 11 14.24 -9.92 3.65
N VAL A 12 14.42 -10.36 2.40
CA VAL A 12 14.99 -9.53 1.34
C VAL A 12 13.84 -8.89 0.56
N ASP A 13 13.77 -7.55 0.58
CA ASP A 13 12.77 -6.78 -0.16
C ASP A 13 13.41 -5.48 -0.69
N PRO A 14 13.14 -5.07 -1.95
CA PRO A 14 13.80 -3.91 -2.55
C PRO A 14 13.23 -2.57 -2.06
N HIS A 15 12.19 -2.56 -1.23
CA HIS A 15 11.64 -1.32 -0.70
C HIS A 15 12.25 -0.98 0.66
N PRO A 16 12.41 0.32 0.99
CA PRO A 16 12.97 0.75 2.28
C PRO A 16 12.15 0.33 3.50
N GLN A 17 10.89 -0.07 3.33
CA GLN A 17 10.01 -0.46 4.41
C GLN A 17 9.22 -1.72 4.02
N LEU A 18 9.11 -2.67 4.95
CA LEU A 18 8.22 -3.82 4.80
C LEU A 18 6.79 -3.36 4.50
N LEU A 19 6.11 -4.11 3.62
CA LEU A 19 4.74 -3.84 3.15
C LEU A 19 4.57 -2.55 2.32
N GLN A 20 5.65 -1.85 1.94
CA GLN A 20 5.53 -0.62 1.13
C GLN A 20 4.80 -0.86 -0.19
N MET A 21 5.12 -1.93 -0.92
CA MET A 21 4.44 -2.26 -2.19
C MET A 21 2.94 -2.53 -1.99
N TRP A 22 2.55 -3.16 -0.88
CA TRP A 22 1.14 -3.35 -0.52
C TRP A 22 0.44 -2.00 -0.29
N GLN A 23 1.06 -1.12 0.49
CA GLN A 23 0.53 0.20 0.80
C GLN A 23 0.37 1.05 -0.46
N ASP A 24 1.39 1.10 -1.31
CA ASP A 24 1.38 1.85 -2.56
C ASP A 24 0.27 1.34 -3.51
N ARG A 25 0.14 0.02 -3.67
CA ARG A 25 -0.87 -0.58 -4.57
C ARG A 25 -2.29 -0.37 -4.07
N THR A 26 -2.54 -0.62 -2.80
CA THR A 26 -3.88 -0.44 -2.22
C THR A 26 -4.30 1.03 -2.30
N ALA A 27 -3.37 1.96 -2.08
CA ALA A 27 -3.59 3.38 -2.31
C ALA A 27 -3.91 3.71 -3.78
N HIS A 28 -3.14 3.18 -4.75
CA HIS A 28 -3.38 3.44 -6.18
C HIS A 28 -4.75 2.95 -6.68
N THR A 29 -5.28 1.88 -6.09
CA THR A 29 -6.63 1.38 -6.39
C THR A 29 -7.77 2.19 -5.76
N GLY A 30 -7.48 3.15 -4.89
CA GLY A 30 -8.49 3.95 -4.20
C GLY A 30 -9.22 3.20 -3.08
N MET A 31 -8.66 2.12 -2.55
CA MET A 31 -9.28 1.33 -1.48
C MET A 31 -9.27 2.10 -0.15
N SER A 32 -10.45 2.23 0.47
CA SER A 32 -10.59 2.78 1.84
C SER A 32 -10.88 1.71 2.90
N PHE A 33 -11.35 0.55 2.48
CA PHE A 33 -11.59 -0.63 3.30
C PHE A 33 -10.98 -1.85 2.62
N LEU A 34 -10.59 -2.86 3.41
CA LEU A 34 -10.24 -4.16 2.87
C LEU A 34 -11.45 -4.80 2.17
N ARG A 35 -11.15 -5.74 1.27
CA ARG A 35 -12.17 -6.58 0.63
C ARG A 35 -12.51 -7.81 1.47
N SER A 36 -11.63 -8.19 2.39
CA SER A 36 -11.77 -9.29 3.35
C SER A 36 -12.25 -8.80 4.73
N SER A 37 -12.83 -9.71 5.51
CA SER A 37 -13.24 -9.43 6.88
C SER A 37 -12.04 -9.22 7.81
N VAL A 38 -12.31 -8.65 8.98
CA VAL A 38 -11.31 -8.45 10.05
C VAL A 38 -10.59 -9.72 10.51
N GLY A 39 -11.09 -10.91 10.18
CA GLY A 39 -10.45 -12.19 10.50
C GLY A 39 -9.23 -12.52 9.62
N TYR A 40 -9.04 -11.83 8.50
CA TYR A 40 -7.91 -12.06 7.60
C TYR A 40 -6.80 -11.04 7.88
N HIS A 41 -5.92 -11.34 8.83
CA HIS A 41 -4.80 -10.49 9.25
C HIS A 41 -3.46 -11.25 9.38
N LEU A 42 -2.36 -10.52 9.59
CA LEU A 42 -1.00 -11.08 9.63
C LEU A 42 -0.64 -11.78 10.95
N GLU A 43 -1.31 -11.45 12.05
CA GLU A 43 -0.97 -12.03 13.35
C GLU A 43 -1.36 -13.50 13.44
N ALA A 44 -0.35 -14.37 13.56
CA ALA A 44 -0.54 -15.81 13.65
C ALA A 44 -1.00 -16.22 15.05
N GLY A 45 -1.98 -17.13 15.13
CA GLY A 45 -2.40 -17.76 16.38
C GLY A 45 -3.30 -16.93 17.29
N GLU A 46 -3.66 -15.70 16.92
CA GLU A 46 -4.58 -14.86 17.70
C GLU A 46 -5.84 -14.48 16.90
N ASP A 47 -6.90 -15.25 17.05
CA ASP A 47 -8.19 -14.93 16.44
C ASP A 47 -8.70 -13.56 16.89
N GLY A 48 -9.08 -12.72 15.92
CA GLY A 48 -9.68 -11.42 16.16
C GLY A 48 -8.74 -10.36 16.71
N ALA A 49 -7.42 -10.51 16.56
CA ALA A 49 -6.45 -9.52 17.02
C ALA A 49 -6.68 -8.14 16.39
N LEU A 50 -6.92 -8.09 15.07
CA LEU A 50 -7.23 -6.84 14.37
C LEU A 50 -8.55 -6.20 14.86
N ARG A 51 -9.53 -7.01 15.26
CA ARG A 51 -10.79 -6.51 15.83
C ARG A 51 -10.57 -5.87 17.20
N ARG A 52 -9.77 -6.52 18.06
CA ARG A 52 -9.36 -5.94 19.35
C ARG A 52 -8.60 -4.64 19.16
N PHE A 53 -7.66 -4.62 18.21
CA PHE A 53 -6.90 -3.44 17.83
C PHE A 53 -7.80 -2.27 17.39
N ALA A 54 -8.72 -2.52 16.44
CA ALA A 54 -9.67 -1.52 15.98
C ALA A 54 -10.58 -1.00 17.12
N THR A 55 -11.00 -1.90 18.02
CA THR A 55 -11.80 -1.53 19.18
C THR A 55 -10.99 -0.62 20.12
N ALA A 56 -9.72 -0.95 20.41
CA ALA A 56 -8.84 -0.15 21.25
C ALA A 56 -8.62 1.27 20.70
N MET A 57 -8.45 1.42 19.37
CA MET A 57 -8.35 2.73 18.72
C MET A 57 -9.58 3.61 18.96
N LEU A 58 -10.79 3.04 18.90
CA LEU A 58 -12.03 3.76 19.19
C LEU A 58 -12.12 4.29 20.63
N TRP A 59 -11.49 3.59 21.58
CA TRP A 59 -11.46 4.02 22.98
C TRP A 59 -10.47 5.15 23.22
N GLN A 60 -9.30 5.09 22.58
CA GLN A 60 -8.27 6.13 22.69
C GLN A 60 -8.77 7.49 22.17
N ASP A 61 -9.52 7.50 21.07
CA ASP A 61 -10.13 8.72 20.49
C ASP A 61 -11.16 9.37 21.45
N LYS A 62 -11.82 8.57 22.30
CA LYS A 62 -12.82 9.05 23.28
C LYS A 62 -12.20 9.57 24.58
N THR A 63 -10.92 9.31 24.83
CA THR A 63 -10.22 9.68 26.08
C THR A 63 -9.31 10.91 25.97
N GLY A 64 -9.40 11.69 24.88
CA GLY A 64 -8.75 13.00 24.77
C GLY A 64 -9.09 13.94 25.93
N PRO A 65 -8.26 14.96 26.22
CA PRO A 65 -8.36 15.77 27.44
C PRO A 65 -9.78 16.31 27.63
N ARG A 66 -10.40 15.91 28.76
CA ARG A 66 -11.72 16.38 29.18
C ARG A 66 -11.70 17.90 29.32
N SER A 67 -12.15 18.61 28.29
CA SER A 67 -12.57 20.00 28.42
C SER A 67 -13.70 20.05 29.45
N THR A 68 -13.40 20.61 30.62
CA THR A 68 -14.35 20.92 31.67
C THR A 68 -15.27 22.06 31.23
N LYS A 69 -16.24 21.78 30.34
CA LYS A 69 -17.36 22.70 30.10
C LYS A 69 -18.71 22.03 30.31
N ARG A 70 -19.44 22.64 31.24
CA ARG A 70 -20.77 22.36 31.79
C ARG A 70 -21.76 21.72 30.80
N ARG A 71 -22.42 20.68 31.30
CA ARG A 71 -23.62 20.03 30.74
C ARG A 71 -24.68 21.08 30.38
N THR A 72 -24.85 21.34 29.09
CA THR A 72 -26.14 21.71 28.52
C THR A 72 -26.60 20.55 27.65
N ARG A 73 -27.80 20.04 27.92
CA ARG A 73 -28.47 19.01 27.12
C ARG A 73 -28.76 19.57 25.73
N ARG A 74 -27.76 19.57 24.85
CA ARG A 74 -27.98 19.61 23.40
C ARG A 74 -27.95 18.17 22.92
N ARG A 75 -29.09 17.71 22.40
CA ARG A 75 -29.14 16.52 21.55
C ARG A 75 -28.14 16.75 20.43
N HIS A 76 -26.95 16.16 20.55
CA HIS A 76 -26.03 16.10 19.44
C HIS A 76 -26.71 15.23 18.39
N HIS A 77 -27.23 15.87 17.33
CA HIS A 77 -27.10 15.27 16.01
C HIS A 77 -25.60 15.13 15.77
N SER A 78 -25.03 14.02 16.25
CA SER A 78 -23.74 13.55 15.82
C SER A 78 -23.81 13.42 14.31
N SER A 79 -23.02 14.25 13.63
CA SER A 79 -22.71 14.15 12.21
C SER A 79 -22.62 12.67 11.78
N PRO A 80 -23.24 12.24 10.66
CA PRO A 80 -23.24 10.85 10.20
C PRO A 80 -21.86 10.26 9.82
N THR A 81 -20.78 11.04 9.91
CA THR A 81 -19.42 10.69 9.44
C THR A 81 -18.41 10.39 10.55
N GLN A 82 -18.84 9.89 11.71
CA GLN A 82 -17.92 9.11 12.55
C GLN A 82 -17.55 7.83 11.78
N GLN A 83 -16.44 7.91 11.04
CA GLN A 83 -15.95 6.89 10.12
C GLN A 83 -15.78 5.55 10.84
N ARG A 84 -16.73 4.64 10.62
CA ARG A 84 -16.68 3.29 11.19
C ARG A 84 -15.34 2.63 10.85
N LEU A 85 -14.59 2.19 11.87
CA LEU A 85 -13.29 1.52 11.69
C LEU A 85 -13.41 0.15 11.01
N LEU A 86 -14.59 -0.45 11.12
CA LEU A 86 -14.99 -1.65 10.41
C LEU A 86 -16.26 -1.31 9.61
N ALA A 87 -16.35 -1.79 8.37
CA ALA A 87 -17.57 -1.71 7.58
C ALA A 87 -18.69 -2.51 8.27
N SER A 88 -19.94 -2.08 8.12
CA SER A 88 -21.07 -2.81 8.73
C SER A 88 -21.29 -4.19 8.11
N ASP A 89 -20.83 -4.39 6.87
CA ASP A 89 -20.88 -5.66 6.16
C ASP A 89 -19.54 -6.39 6.27
N TYR A 90 -19.59 -7.64 6.76
CA TYR A 90 -18.44 -8.51 6.98
C TYR A 90 -17.32 -7.93 7.85
N GLU A 91 -17.58 -6.81 8.53
CA GLU A 91 -16.65 -6.13 9.43
C GLU A 91 -15.29 -5.90 8.77
N ARG A 92 -15.32 -5.51 7.49
CA ARG A 92 -14.12 -5.23 6.71
C ARG A 92 -13.40 -4.04 7.34
N PRO A 93 -12.14 -4.16 7.75
CA PRO A 93 -11.43 -3.05 8.38
C PRO A 93 -11.16 -1.95 7.37
N ARG A 94 -11.14 -0.69 7.85
CA ARG A 94 -10.55 0.40 7.08
C ARG A 94 -9.09 0.04 6.76
N LEU A 95 -8.63 0.46 5.59
CA LEU A 95 -7.29 0.17 5.12
C LEU A 95 -6.22 0.77 6.04
N ASP A 96 -6.44 1.98 6.56
CA ASP A 96 -5.53 2.64 7.50
C ASP A 96 -5.41 1.91 8.85
N VAL A 97 -6.53 1.42 9.39
CA VAL A 97 -6.56 0.59 10.61
C VAL A 97 -5.77 -0.70 10.41
N PHE A 98 -5.97 -1.36 9.27
CA PHE A 98 -5.21 -2.57 8.93
C PHE A 98 -3.70 -2.28 8.81
N ASN A 99 -3.32 -1.22 8.10
CA ASN A 99 -1.92 -0.84 7.93
C ASN A 99 -1.26 -0.48 9.27
N GLN A 100 -1.97 0.22 10.15
CA GLN A 100 -1.48 0.52 11.51
C GLN A 100 -1.29 -0.75 12.33
N HIS A 101 -2.23 -1.68 12.28
CA HIS A 101 -2.07 -2.98 12.94
C HIS A 101 -0.83 -3.71 12.41
N CYS A 102 -0.64 -3.78 11.09
CA CYS A 102 0.56 -4.38 10.49
C CYS A 102 1.85 -3.72 10.98
N ALA A 103 1.88 -2.37 11.08
CA ALA A 103 3.02 -1.65 11.63
C ALA A 103 3.32 -2.06 13.08
N THR A 104 2.28 -2.23 13.92
CA THR A 104 2.49 -2.72 15.30
C THR A 104 3.07 -4.13 15.35
N LEU A 105 2.72 -5.02 14.40
CA LEU A 105 3.29 -6.36 14.33
C LEU A 105 4.75 -6.33 13.87
N VAL A 106 5.09 -5.47 12.91
CA VAL A 106 6.48 -5.26 12.47
C VAL A 106 7.36 -4.85 13.65
N GLU A 107 6.89 -3.98 14.53
CA GLU A 107 7.62 -3.60 15.75
C GLU A 107 7.61 -4.72 16.80
N LYS A 108 6.44 -5.32 17.08
CA LYS A 108 6.26 -6.38 18.10
C LYS A 108 7.20 -7.56 17.86
N TYR A 109 7.36 -7.97 16.61
CA TYR A 109 8.21 -9.10 16.20
C TYR A 109 9.59 -8.67 15.68
N GLN A 110 9.94 -7.38 15.82
CA GLN A 110 11.25 -6.84 15.41
C GLN A 110 11.62 -7.15 13.94
N LEU A 111 10.62 -7.24 13.06
CA LEU A 111 10.82 -7.63 11.65
C LEU A 111 11.67 -6.62 10.87
N ARG A 112 11.84 -5.39 11.37
CA ARG A 112 12.79 -4.43 10.78
C ARG A 112 14.24 -4.90 10.85
N GLN A 113 14.59 -5.67 11.87
CA GLN A 113 15.95 -6.18 12.06
C GLN A 113 16.25 -7.35 11.12
N THR A 114 15.22 -8.04 10.63
CA THR A 114 15.37 -9.12 9.64
C THR A 114 15.38 -8.58 8.20
N HIS A 115 15.04 -7.31 7.99
CA HIS A 115 14.86 -6.75 6.65
C HIS A 115 16.20 -6.34 6.03
N VAL A 116 16.51 -6.95 4.89
CA VAL A 116 17.60 -6.57 4.00
C VAL A 116 17.01 -5.82 2.82
N CYS A 117 17.30 -4.52 2.73
CA CYS A 117 16.83 -3.66 1.64
C CYS A 117 17.64 -3.94 0.36
N GLY A 118 17.10 -4.79 -0.51
CA GLY A 118 17.85 -5.32 -1.65
C GLY A 118 16.99 -6.18 -2.57
N MET A 119 17.54 -6.49 -3.75
CA MET A 119 16.95 -7.41 -4.71
C MET A 119 17.80 -8.69 -4.77
N VAL A 120 17.16 -9.85 -4.59
CA VAL A 120 17.82 -11.13 -4.86
C VAL A 120 18.07 -11.24 -6.36
N THR A 121 19.32 -11.42 -6.76
CA THR A 121 19.71 -11.57 -8.17
C THR A 121 20.06 -13.01 -8.54
N LYS A 122 20.47 -13.82 -7.55
CA LYS A 122 20.88 -15.21 -7.78
C LYS A 122 20.66 -16.07 -6.54
N ILE A 123 20.24 -17.31 -6.74
CA ILE A 123 20.23 -18.36 -5.71
C ILE A 123 20.98 -19.56 -6.29
N VAL A 124 21.97 -20.07 -5.57
CA VAL A 124 22.74 -21.25 -5.98
C VAL A 124 22.88 -22.23 -4.81
N PRO A 125 22.79 -23.55 -5.04
CA PRO A 125 23.17 -24.53 -4.04
C PRO A 125 24.63 -24.32 -3.61
N HIS A 126 24.88 -24.37 -2.31
CA HIS A 126 26.23 -24.38 -1.76
C HIS A 126 26.49 -25.77 -1.19
N THR A 127 27.42 -26.51 -1.80
CA THR A 127 27.83 -27.82 -1.30
C THR A 127 28.27 -27.66 0.16
N ASP A 128 27.58 -28.38 1.05
CA ASP A 128 27.79 -28.43 2.52
C ASP A 128 27.22 -27.28 3.38
N GLN A 129 26.62 -26.22 2.82
CA GLN A 129 26.11 -25.07 3.60
C GLN A 129 24.71 -24.57 3.17
N GLY A 130 23.90 -25.45 2.58
CA GLY A 130 22.55 -25.10 2.12
C GLY A 130 22.56 -24.36 0.79
N VAL A 131 22.07 -23.12 0.76
CA VAL A 131 22.00 -22.27 -0.43
C VAL A 131 22.67 -20.93 -0.20
N ARG A 132 23.34 -20.43 -1.24
CA ARG A 132 23.86 -19.07 -1.31
C ARG A 132 22.87 -18.17 -2.05
N VAL A 133 22.59 -17.01 -1.47
CA VAL A 133 21.69 -16.00 -2.02
C VAL A 133 22.48 -14.72 -2.27
N ASP A 134 22.62 -14.33 -3.53
CA ASP A 134 23.28 -13.09 -3.92
C ASP A 134 22.22 -11.97 -3.98
N VAL A 135 22.46 -10.89 -3.24
CA VAL A 135 21.54 -9.75 -3.08
C VAL A 135 22.23 -8.48 -3.54
N GLN A 136 21.64 -7.82 -4.53
CA GLN A 136 21.99 -6.46 -4.90
C GLN A 136 21.34 -5.49 -3.92
N LEU A 137 22.14 -4.80 -3.10
CA LEU A 137 21.61 -3.81 -2.16
C LEU A 137 21.05 -2.59 -2.90
N VAL A 138 19.98 -2.00 -2.35
CA VAL A 138 19.42 -0.73 -2.84
C VAL A 138 20.30 0.41 -2.34
N MET A 139 20.86 1.20 -3.27
CA MET A 139 21.80 2.26 -2.97
C MET A 139 21.13 3.56 -2.53
N ASP A 140 21.89 4.40 -1.83
CA ASP A 140 21.62 5.84 -1.84
C ASP A 140 21.81 6.33 -3.28
N PRO A 141 20.87 7.11 -3.85
CA PRO A 141 21.01 7.65 -5.21
C PRO A 141 22.26 8.53 -5.42
N ASN A 142 22.99 8.90 -4.37
CA ASN A 142 24.26 9.63 -4.44
C ASN A 142 25.51 8.73 -4.39
N ASP A 143 25.36 7.41 -4.40
CA ASP A 143 26.49 6.46 -4.42
C ASP A 143 26.88 6.13 -5.88
N ASP A 144 28.11 6.48 -6.26
CA ASP A 144 28.60 6.36 -7.65
C ASP A 144 29.10 4.94 -8.00
N ASP A 145 29.24 4.04 -7.02
CA ASP A 145 29.78 2.69 -7.23
C ASP A 145 28.67 1.63 -7.43
N LYS A 146 28.08 1.60 -8.62
CA LYS A 146 26.90 0.75 -8.94
C LYS A 146 27.17 -0.76 -8.98
N ASP A 147 28.40 -1.16 -9.25
CA ASP A 147 28.76 -2.57 -9.51
C ASP A 147 29.26 -3.31 -8.26
N ASN A 148 29.43 -2.65 -7.12
CA ASN A 148 30.21 -3.17 -5.99
C ASN A 148 29.42 -3.53 -4.72
N HIS A 149 28.09 -3.65 -4.83
CA HIS A 149 27.22 -3.85 -3.65
C HIS A 149 26.33 -5.11 -3.74
N VAL A 150 26.87 -6.17 -4.33
CA VAL A 150 26.30 -7.51 -4.18
C VAL A 150 26.83 -8.13 -2.88
N VAL A 151 25.93 -8.51 -1.99
CA VAL A 151 26.25 -9.27 -0.78
C VAL A 151 25.69 -10.67 -0.91
N SER A 152 26.50 -11.68 -0.57
CA SER A 152 26.06 -13.07 -0.52
C SER A 152 25.70 -13.48 0.91
N PHE A 153 24.54 -14.10 1.07
CA PHE A 153 24.07 -14.73 2.30
C PHE A 153 24.07 -16.25 2.13
N THR A 154 24.25 -16.99 3.22
CA THR A 154 23.99 -18.44 3.28
C THR A 154 22.69 -18.69 4.04
N ALA A 155 21.93 -19.69 3.62
CA ALA A 155 20.71 -20.10 4.29
C ALA A 155 20.49 -21.61 4.11
N ASP A 156 19.91 -22.28 5.09
CA ASP A 156 19.52 -23.69 4.93
C ASP A 156 18.34 -23.85 3.96
N ASN A 157 17.42 -22.87 3.95
CA ASN A 157 16.21 -22.87 3.14
C ASN A 157 15.89 -21.47 2.63
N VAL A 158 15.28 -21.39 1.45
CA VAL A 158 14.76 -20.14 0.88
C VAL A 158 13.29 -20.29 0.54
N VAL A 159 12.47 -19.33 0.99
CA VAL A 159 11.04 -19.24 0.67
C VAL A 159 10.82 -18.07 -0.26
N LEU A 160 10.24 -18.33 -1.44
CA LEU A 160 9.89 -17.28 -2.41
C LEU A 160 8.49 -16.74 -2.13
N ALA A 161 8.42 -15.52 -1.59
CA ALA A 161 7.18 -14.79 -1.31
C ALA A 161 7.10 -13.47 -2.12
N VAL A 162 7.53 -13.50 -3.38
CA VAL A 162 7.80 -12.31 -4.22
C VAL A 162 6.55 -11.59 -4.77
N GLY A 163 5.36 -12.16 -4.55
CA GLY A 163 4.10 -11.61 -5.08
C GLY A 163 4.15 -11.35 -6.59
N ASN A 164 3.32 -10.42 -7.06
CA ASN A 164 3.32 -9.98 -8.45
C ASN A 164 3.98 -8.59 -8.57
N ALA A 165 5.26 -8.47 -8.21
CA ALA A 165 5.95 -7.18 -8.02
C ALA A 165 6.01 -6.30 -9.29
N ASN A 166 6.11 -6.91 -10.48
CA ASN A 166 6.14 -6.19 -11.74
C ASN A 166 4.87 -6.45 -12.55
N PRO A 167 3.93 -5.49 -12.64
CA PRO A 167 2.76 -5.68 -13.47
C PRO A 167 3.16 -5.82 -14.95
N LEU A 168 2.56 -6.80 -15.61
CA LEU A 168 2.78 -7.03 -17.04
C LEU A 168 1.99 -6.01 -17.84
N TYR A 169 2.71 -5.24 -18.66
CA TYR A 169 2.09 -4.47 -19.73
C TYR A 169 1.85 -5.41 -20.93
N PRO A 170 0.65 -5.41 -21.52
CA PRO A 170 0.40 -6.22 -22.71
C PRO A 170 1.23 -5.70 -23.89
N GLU A 171 1.55 -6.57 -24.84
CA GLU A 171 2.45 -6.24 -25.97
C GLU A 171 1.98 -5.02 -26.79
N TRP A 172 0.66 -4.85 -26.92
CA TRP A 172 0.06 -3.72 -27.63
C TRP A 172 0.16 -2.38 -26.87
N ALA A 173 0.48 -2.40 -25.57
CA ALA A 173 0.74 -1.18 -24.83
C ALA A 173 2.07 -0.60 -25.32
N THR A 174 1.97 0.45 -26.13
CA THR A 174 3.09 1.12 -26.79
C THR A 174 4.13 1.62 -25.79
N LYS A 175 5.36 1.10 -25.91
CA LYS A 175 6.49 1.44 -25.06
C LYS A 175 6.79 2.95 -24.95
N PRO A 176 6.59 3.82 -25.95
CA PRO A 176 6.81 5.27 -25.79
C PRO A 176 5.84 5.93 -24.80
N HIS A 177 4.58 5.47 -24.78
CA HIS A 177 3.52 6.09 -23.98
C HIS A 177 3.60 5.75 -22.49
N VAL A 178 4.33 4.69 -22.12
CA VAL A 178 4.51 4.29 -20.72
C VAL A 178 5.49 5.22 -19.97
N PRO A 179 6.71 5.49 -20.46
CA PRO A 179 7.61 6.51 -19.92
C PRO A 179 7.03 7.93 -19.99
N GLU A 180 6.25 8.26 -21.01
CA GLU A 180 5.55 9.54 -21.14
C GLU A 180 4.40 9.70 -20.12
N GLY A 181 3.99 8.60 -19.47
CA GLY A 181 2.90 8.60 -18.49
C GLY A 181 1.50 8.67 -19.09
N LEU A 182 1.37 8.51 -20.41
CA LEU A 182 0.07 8.45 -21.09
C LEU A 182 -0.61 7.08 -20.90
N VAL A 183 0.19 6.02 -20.76
CA VAL A 183 -0.26 4.67 -20.44
C VAL A 183 0.38 4.23 -19.13
N GLN A 184 -0.44 3.83 -18.15
CA GLN A 184 0.05 3.38 -16.86
C GLN A 184 -0.73 2.15 -16.41
N HIS A 185 -0.02 1.13 -15.96
CA HIS A 185 -0.63 0.01 -15.28
C HIS A 185 -0.98 0.40 -13.84
N LEU A 186 -2.20 0.13 -13.38
CA LEU A 186 -2.72 0.57 -12.08
C LEU A 186 -1.85 0.16 -10.86
N LEU A 187 -1.23 -1.01 -10.95
CA LEU A 187 -0.35 -1.56 -9.90
C LEU A 187 1.14 -1.21 -10.07
N ASP A 188 1.49 -0.42 -11.09
CA ASP A 188 2.85 0.01 -11.33
C ASP A 188 3.16 1.24 -10.46
N THR A 189 4.09 1.05 -9.52
CA THR A 189 4.49 2.06 -8.53
C THR A 189 5.77 2.79 -8.91
N ASN A 190 6.41 2.43 -10.02
CA ASN A 190 7.70 2.99 -10.43
C ASN A 190 7.57 4.42 -11.01
N ASN A 191 6.42 4.74 -11.62
CA ASN A 191 6.16 6.02 -12.28
C ASN A 191 5.28 6.97 -11.43
N LYS A 192 5.71 7.30 -10.21
CA LYS A 192 4.96 8.22 -9.31
C LYS A 192 4.80 9.65 -9.87
N LYS A 193 5.71 10.09 -10.75
CA LYS A 193 5.70 11.45 -11.35
C LYS A 193 4.54 11.70 -12.32
N HIS A 194 3.99 10.64 -12.92
CA HIS A 194 2.91 10.73 -13.91
C HIS A 194 1.65 9.96 -13.50
N SER A 195 1.54 9.62 -12.21
CA SER A 195 0.33 8.96 -11.71
C SER A 195 -0.88 9.78 -12.13
N VAL A 196 -1.80 9.16 -12.85
CA VAL A 196 -3.10 9.76 -13.23
C VAL A 196 -3.82 10.35 -11.99
N CYS A 197 -3.45 9.86 -10.80
CA CYS A 197 -3.90 10.29 -9.47
C CYS A 197 -3.33 11.64 -8.97
N ASN A 198 -2.19 12.12 -9.48
CA ASN A 198 -1.47 13.29 -8.94
C ASN A 198 -1.73 14.60 -9.68
N CYS A 199 -2.64 14.61 -10.65
CA CYS A 199 -3.00 15.84 -11.36
C CYS A 199 -4.13 16.56 -10.61
N THR A 200 -3.83 16.98 -9.38
CA THR A 200 -4.75 17.69 -8.47
C THR A 200 -4.78 19.21 -8.69
N HIS A 201 -4.22 19.71 -9.79
CA HIS A 201 -4.35 21.12 -10.16
C HIS A 201 -5.27 21.27 -11.38
N PRO A 202 -6.58 21.55 -11.17
CA PRO A 202 -7.35 22.25 -12.17
C PRO A 202 -6.81 23.68 -12.21
N SER A 203 -5.80 23.94 -13.04
CA SER A 203 -5.72 25.29 -13.60
C SER A 203 -7.03 25.51 -14.35
N SER A 204 -7.70 26.63 -14.10
CA SER A 204 -9.08 26.94 -14.55
C SER A 204 -9.34 26.90 -16.06
N SER A 205 -8.34 26.52 -16.87
CA SER A 205 -8.38 26.41 -18.32
C SER A 205 -8.06 25.01 -18.87
N THR A 206 -7.76 24.00 -18.04
CA THR A 206 -7.50 22.64 -18.56
C THR A 206 -8.80 21.88 -18.80
N PRO A 207 -9.07 21.39 -20.03
CA PRO A 207 -10.26 20.60 -20.31
C PRO A 207 -10.29 19.33 -19.47
N GLN A 208 -11.51 18.89 -19.12
CA GLN A 208 -11.74 17.66 -18.36
C GLN A 208 -10.99 16.49 -19.01
N ARG A 209 -10.09 15.87 -18.25
CA ARG A 209 -9.27 14.77 -18.77
C ARG A 209 -10.16 13.56 -19.01
N ARG A 210 -10.18 13.08 -20.25
CA ARG A 210 -10.79 11.81 -20.63
C ARG A 210 -9.84 10.68 -20.26
N ILE A 211 -10.29 9.76 -19.42
CA ILE A 211 -9.49 8.63 -18.93
C ILE A 211 -10.15 7.35 -19.41
N ALA A 212 -9.40 6.51 -20.12
CA ALA A 212 -9.82 5.15 -20.45
C ALA A 212 -9.24 4.16 -19.43
N ILE A 213 -10.07 3.25 -18.92
CA ILE A 213 -9.64 2.14 -18.07
C ILE A 213 -9.81 0.86 -18.88
N VAL A 214 -8.71 0.12 -19.07
CA VAL A 214 -8.72 -1.14 -19.80
C VAL A 214 -8.79 -2.31 -18.81
N GLY A 215 -9.88 -3.06 -18.85
CA GLY A 215 -10.11 -4.25 -18.02
C GLY A 215 -11.43 -4.21 -17.24
N GLY A 216 -11.99 -5.38 -16.92
CA GLY A 216 -13.28 -5.52 -16.23
C GLY A 216 -13.21 -6.08 -14.80
N GLY A 217 -12.02 -6.23 -14.23
CA GLY A 217 -11.83 -6.76 -12.89
C GLY A 217 -12.13 -5.74 -11.77
N ILE A 218 -12.10 -6.20 -10.51
CA ILE A 218 -12.43 -5.37 -9.33
C ILE A 218 -11.52 -4.13 -9.25
N SER A 219 -10.24 -4.25 -9.59
CA SER A 219 -9.29 -3.14 -9.57
C SER A 219 -9.68 -2.02 -10.57
N ALA A 220 -10.16 -2.39 -11.76
CA ALA A 220 -10.65 -1.44 -12.75
C ALA A 220 -11.92 -0.73 -12.26
N ALA A 221 -12.89 -1.48 -11.73
CA ALA A 221 -14.13 -0.92 -11.19
C ALA A 221 -13.89 0.03 -10.00
N HIS A 222 -13.02 -0.33 -9.07
CA HIS A 222 -12.64 0.55 -7.96
C HIS A 222 -12.01 1.85 -8.46
N LYS A 223 -11.08 1.76 -9.42
CA LYS A 223 -10.44 2.95 -9.97
C LYS A 223 -11.43 3.85 -10.70
N ALA A 224 -12.35 3.27 -11.47
CA ALA A 224 -13.42 4.01 -12.14
C ALA A 224 -14.29 4.78 -11.13
N LEU A 225 -14.73 4.12 -10.06
CA LEU A 225 -15.55 4.75 -9.01
C LEU A 225 -14.81 5.87 -8.27
N GLU A 226 -13.51 5.69 -8.02
CA GLU A 226 -12.66 6.73 -7.44
C GLU A 226 -12.61 7.98 -8.35
N LEU A 227 -12.31 7.79 -9.63
CA LEU A 227 -12.21 8.88 -10.61
C LEU A 227 -13.55 9.60 -10.82
N VAL A 228 -14.67 8.86 -10.91
CA VAL A 228 -16.01 9.45 -11.03
C VAL A 228 -16.34 10.30 -9.80
N ARG A 229 -15.99 9.85 -8.60
CA ARG A 229 -16.21 10.63 -7.36
C ARG A 229 -15.35 11.89 -7.30
N GLN A 230 -14.12 11.83 -7.80
CA GLN A 230 -13.22 12.99 -7.88
C GLN A 230 -13.75 14.02 -8.89
N GLN A 231 -14.19 13.57 -10.07
CA GLN A 231 -14.78 14.45 -11.08
C GLN A 231 -16.11 15.05 -10.61
N GLY A 232 -16.97 14.26 -9.94
CA GLY A 232 -18.23 14.74 -9.37
C GLY A 232 -18.08 15.78 -8.25
N HIS A 233 -16.98 15.73 -7.48
CA HIS A 233 -16.63 16.79 -6.53
C HIS A 233 -16.17 18.08 -7.20
N VAL A 234 -15.60 18.00 -8.41
CA VAL A 234 -15.19 19.16 -9.21
C VAL A 234 -16.37 19.78 -9.97
N THR A 235 -17.33 18.97 -10.43
CA THR A 235 -18.55 19.47 -11.09
C THR A 235 -19.58 20.01 -10.10
N ASN A 236 -19.69 19.49 -8.87
CA ASN A 236 -20.58 20.08 -7.86
C ASN A 236 -20.12 21.45 -7.33
N THR A 237 -18.92 21.92 -7.70
CA THR A 237 -18.47 23.31 -7.48
C THR A 237 -18.59 24.18 -8.74
N SER A 238 -19.04 23.62 -9.87
CA SER A 238 -19.27 24.32 -11.14
C SER A 238 -20.51 23.77 -11.86
N THR A 239 -21.64 24.43 -11.67
CA THR A 239 -22.95 24.02 -12.22
C THR A 239 -22.96 24.08 -13.75
N THR A 240 -22.79 22.94 -14.42
CA THR A 240 -23.28 22.69 -15.79
C THR A 240 -23.31 21.18 -16.08
N ASP A 241 -24.44 20.70 -16.63
CA ASP A 241 -24.74 19.30 -16.96
C ASP A 241 -23.80 18.70 -18.03
N PRO A 242 -23.44 17.39 -17.95
CA PRO A 242 -22.74 16.71 -19.02
C PRO A 242 -23.70 15.99 -19.99
N GLU A 243 -23.58 16.31 -21.29
CA GLU A 243 -24.08 15.49 -22.39
C GLU A 243 -23.27 14.18 -22.51
N ILE A 244 -23.99 13.08 -22.73
CA ILE A 244 -23.44 11.73 -22.91
C ILE A 244 -23.27 11.47 -24.42
N HIS A 245 -22.07 11.06 -24.83
CA HIS A 245 -21.77 10.43 -26.13
C HIS A 245 -21.26 9.01 -25.91
#